data_AF-A0A2V8R528-F1
#
_entry.id   AF-A0A2V8R528-F1
#
_cell.length_a   1.000
_cell.length_b   1.000
_cell.length_c   1.000
_cell.angle_alpha   90.00
_cell.angle_beta   90.00
_cell.angle_gamma   90.00
#
_symmetry.space_group_name_H-M   'P 1'
#
loop_
_entity.id
_entity.type
_entity.pdbx_description
1 polymer ?
#
loop_
_entity_poly.entity_id
_entity_poly.type
_entity_poly.pdbx_seq_one_letter_code
_entity_poly.pdbx_strand_id
1 'polypeptide(L)'
;MLIFKKHSENEMKLNILRLIVAALCCTSALMVITNVGAQKSLPVSCDLAVSLTNLGIAVPAQTPAATAAPREQTVEQVEKNIKVLNGMPASQLIPVMNYFAASMGRRCNFCHVNKNGQWDYAADTKPEKNTAREMIKMVLDLHKLTFNGSTDISCYTC
;
A
#
# COMPACT_ATOMS: atom_id res chain seq x y z
N MET A 1 -46.73 -16.32 27.07
CA MET A 1 -45.60 -16.01 27.98
C MET A 1 -44.21 -16.24 27.35
N LEU A 2 -44.00 -17.22 26.44
CA LEU A 2 -42.68 -17.58 25.92
C LEU A 2 -42.09 -16.64 24.83
N ILE A 3 -42.93 -15.87 24.13
CA ILE A 3 -42.49 -14.98 23.03
C ILE A 3 -41.80 -13.70 23.57
N PHE A 4 -42.30 -13.14 24.68
CA PHE A 4 -41.72 -11.93 25.28
C PHE A 4 -40.32 -12.16 25.86
N LYS A 5 -40.05 -13.34 26.44
CA LYS A 5 -38.73 -13.67 26.99
C LYS A 5 -37.67 -13.77 25.90
N LYS A 6 -38.02 -14.31 24.73
CA LYS A 6 -37.11 -14.43 23.58
C LYS A 6 -36.82 -13.07 22.92
N HIS A 7 -37.77 -12.15 22.92
CA HIS A 7 -37.55 -10.77 22.48
C HIS A 7 -36.55 -10.05 23.40
N SER A 8 -36.72 -10.16 24.72
CA SER A 8 -35.80 -9.56 25.69
C SER A 8 -34.37 -10.14 25.64
N GLU A 9 -34.22 -11.44 25.37
CA GLU A 9 -32.90 -12.07 25.24
C GLU A 9 -32.16 -11.61 23.98
N ASN A 10 -32.87 -11.38 22.88
CA ASN A 10 -32.26 -10.89 21.64
C ASN A 10 -31.86 -9.41 21.74
N GLU A 11 -32.66 -8.59 22.41
CA GLU A 11 -32.33 -7.18 22.70
C GLU A 11 -31.08 -7.06 23.59
N MET A 12 -30.98 -7.91 24.62
CA MET A 12 -29.80 -7.93 25.51
C MET A 12 -28.54 -8.39 24.78
N LYS A 13 -28.64 -9.40 23.90
CA LYS A 13 -27.51 -9.86 23.08
C LYS A 13 -27.05 -8.80 22.07
N LEU A 14 -27.99 -8.06 21.48
CA LEU A 14 -27.66 -7.01 20.53
C LEU A 14 -26.98 -5.82 21.21
N ASN A 15 -27.39 -5.45 22.42
CA ASN A 15 -26.74 -4.40 23.20
C ASN A 15 -25.35 -4.81 23.72
N ILE A 16 -25.18 -6.07 24.16
CA ILE A 16 -23.86 -6.61 24.55
C ILE A 16 -22.92 -6.65 23.33
N LEU A 17 -23.40 -7.08 22.16
CA LEU A 17 -22.60 -7.10 20.93
C LEU A 17 -22.16 -5.69 20.52
N ARG A 18 -23.03 -4.69 20.63
CA ARG A 18 -22.71 -3.28 20.37
C ARG A 18 -21.64 -2.73 21.34
N LEU A 19 -21.71 -3.08 22.63
CA LEU A 19 -20.72 -2.66 23.62
C LEU A 19 -19.34 -3.29 23.36
N ILE A 20 -19.29 -4.57 22.94
CA ILE A 20 -18.04 -5.26 22.60
C ILE A 20 -17.39 -4.64 21.35
N VAL A 21 -18.18 -4.34 20.31
CA VAL A 21 -17.68 -3.70 19.09
C VAL A 21 -17.16 -2.29 19.37
N ALA A 22 -17.84 -1.50 20.21
CA ALA A 22 -17.37 -0.17 20.61
C ALA A 22 -16.04 -0.24 21.37
N ALA A 23 -15.89 -1.19 22.30
CA ALA A 23 -14.64 -1.38 23.04
C ALA A 23 -13.46 -1.79 22.13
N LEU A 24 -13.70 -2.68 21.14
CA LEU A 24 -12.68 -3.07 20.16
C LEU A 24 -12.28 -1.94 19.21
N CYS A 25 -13.21 -1.08 18.79
CA CYS A 25 -12.88 0.09 17.98
C CYS A 25 -12.03 1.12 18.75
N CYS A 26 -12.29 1.29 20.05
CA CYS A 26 -11.54 2.24 20.87
C CYS A 26 -10.07 1.83 21.09
N THR A 27 -9.75 0.54 21.15
CA THR A 27 -8.34 0.10 21.30
C THR A 27 -7.53 0.28 20.02
N SER A 28 -8.16 0.17 18.84
CA SER A 28 -7.49 0.44 17.56
C SER A 28 -7.16 1.92 17.33
N ALA A 29 -7.97 2.85 17.85
CA ALA A 29 -7.74 4.29 17.67
C ALA A 29 -6.53 4.81 18.50
N LEU A 30 -6.25 4.19 19.65
CA LEU A 30 -5.16 4.61 20.54
C LEU A 30 -3.77 4.17 20.04
N MET A 31 -3.65 3.03 19.35
CA MET A 31 -2.36 2.55 18.82
C MET A 31 -1.82 3.38 17.64
N VAL A 32 -2.65 4.15 16.94
CA VAL A 32 -2.20 4.95 15.78
C VAL A 32 -1.50 6.25 16.20
N ILE A 33 -1.83 6.80 17.38
CA ILE A 33 -1.34 8.13 17.79
C ILE A 33 0.11 8.08 18.29
N THR A 34 0.60 6.94 18.79
CA THR A 34 1.98 6.84 19.32
C THR A 34 3.08 6.82 18.24
N ASN A 35 2.73 6.70 16.94
CA ASN A 35 3.72 6.57 15.86
C ASN A 35 3.85 7.81 14.96
N VAL A 36 3.15 8.92 15.23
CA VAL A 36 3.23 10.18 14.46
C VAL A 36 4.13 11.19 15.18
N GLY A 37 5.35 10.79 15.52
CA GLY A 37 6.24 11.60 16.34
C GLY A 37 7.73 11.54 16.00
N ALA A 38 8.13 11.13 14.78
CA ALA A 38 9.58 10.99 14.53
C ALA A 38 10.03 11.05 13.05
N GLN A 39 9.45 11.89 12.17
CA GLN A 39 10.12 12.23 10.90
C GLN A 39 9.84 13.68 10.47
N LYS A 40 10.53 14.64 11.09
CA LYS A 40 10.86 15.93 10.46
C LYS A 40 12.38 16.03 10.39
N SER A 41 12.97 15.51 9.31
CA SER A 41 14.37 15.78 8.96
C SER A 41 14.45 17.16 8.31
N LEU A 42 15.00 18.12 9.03
CA LEU A 42 15.43 19.41 8.49
C LEU A 42 16.74 19.23 7.70
N PRO A 43 16.95 19.95 6.59
CA PRO A 43 18.21 19.91 5.86
C PRO A 43 19.24 20.75 6.60
N VAL A 44 20.24 20.12 7.22
CA VAL A 44 21.43 20.82 7.72
C VAL A 44 22.45 20.85 6.58
N SER A 45 22.47 21.97 5.88
CA SER A 45 23.55 22.31 4.96
C SER A 45 24.87 22.49 5.73
N CYS A 46 25.92 21.86 5.22
CA CYS A 46 27.29 21.95 5.68
C CYS A 46 27.89 23.32 5.33
N ASP A 47 28.06 24.25 6.28
CA ASP A 47 28.93 25.42 6.01
C ASP A 47 29.44 26.20 7.26
N LEU A 48 29.58 25.57 8.43
CA LEU A 48 30.23 26.23 9.58
C LEU A 48 31.07 25.24 10.42
N ALA A 49 32.11 24.69 9.80
CA ALA A 49 33.11 23.87 10.50
C ALA A 49 34.52 24.47 10.38
N VAL A 50 34.66 25.78 10.62
CA VAL A 50 35.96 26.43 10.84
C VAL A 50 35.78 27.48 11.93
N SER A 51 36.14 27.18 13.19
CA SER A 51 36.51 28.13 14.30
C SER A 51 36.10 27.73 15.73
N LEU A 52 36.05 26.45 16.12
CA LEU A 52 35.81 26.09 17.54
C LEU A 52 36.75 25.03 18.15
N THR A 53 37.89 24.73 17.52
CA THR A 53 38.81 23.68 17.99
C THR A 53 39.64 24.00 19.25
N ASN A 54 39.48 25.17 19.89
CA ASN A 54 40.35 25.59 21.00
C ASN A 54 39.74 25.52 22.42
N LEU A 55 38.64 24.80 22.64
CA LEU A 55 37.98 24.74 23.97
C LEU A 55 37.94 23.35 24.65
N GLY A 56 38.63 22.33 24.11
CA GLY A 56 38.81 21.06 24.83
C GLY A 56 37.51 20.31 25.21
N ILE A 57 36.39 20.62 24.54
CA ILE A 57 35.12 19.91 24.73
C ILE A 57 35.22 18.59 23.97
N ALA A 58 35.02 17.47 24.68
CA ALA A 58 34.99 16.15 24.07
C ALA A 58 33.92 16.09 22.96
N VAL A 59 34.35 15.83 21.74
CA VAL A 59 33.46 15.56 20.60
C VAL A 59 32.70 14.27 20.92
N PRO A 60 31.35 14.27 20.95
CA PRO A 60 30.61 13.02 21.10
C PRO A 60 30.96 12.13 19.91
N ALA A 61 31.38 10.90 20.21
CA ALA A 61 31.74 9.90 19.21
C ALA A 61 30.60 9.76 18.20
N GLN A 62 30.91 10.01 16.93
CA GLN A 62 29.96 9.88 15.83
C GLN A 62 29.45 8.43 15.81
N THR A 63 28.14 8.26 15.95
CA THR A 63 27.48 6.97 15.77
C THR A 63 27.83 6.45 14.37
N PRO A 64 28.25 5.18 14.19
CA PRO A 64 28.52 4.64 12.87
C PRO A 64 27.31 4.86 11.96
N ALA A 65 27.55 5.39 10.77
CA ALA A 65 26.53 5.53 9.74
C ALA A 65 25.80 4.19 9.56
N ALA A 66 24.47 4.21 9.66
CA ALA A 66 23.64 3.03 9.43
C ALA A 66 24.00 2.43 8.06
N THR A 67 24.39 1.16 8.05
CA THR A 67 24.58 0.39 6.81
C THR A 67 23.30 0.49 5.99
N ALA A 68 23.40 1.02 4.77
CA ALA A 68 22.26 1.13 3.86
C ALA A 68 21.62 -0.26 3.70
N ALA A 69 20.34 -0.37 4.04
CA ALA A 69 19.58 -1.60 3.85
C ALA A 69 19.64 -2.02 2.36
N PRO A 70 19.66 -3.33 2.05
CA PRO A 70 19.62 -3.81 0.68
C PRO A 70 18.45 -3.18 -0.09
N ARG A 71 18.72 -2.65 -1.29
CA ARG A 71 17.69 -2.09 -2.17
C ARG A 71 16.78 -3.21 -2.65
N GLU A 72 15.47 -3.05 -2.47
CA GLU A 72 14.47 -4.03 -2.94
C GLU A 72 14.56 -4.21 -4.46
N GLN A 73 14.38 -5.45 -4.93
CA GLN A 73 14.35 -5.77 -6.35
C GLN A 73 13.10 -5.17 -7.01
N THR A 74 13.23 -4.78 -8.29
CA THR A 74 12.09 -4.33 -9.08
C THR A 74 11.30 -5.52 -9.63
N VAL A 75 10.04 -5.27 -9.96
CA VAL A 75 9.12 -6.30 -10.42
C VAL A 75 9.60 -7.04 -11.67
N GLU A 76 10.25 -6.36 -12.62
CA GLU A 76 10.79 -6.99 -13.82
C GLU A 76 12.00 -7.89 -13.56
N GLN A 77 12.63 -7.78 -12.39
CA GLN A 77 13.74 -8.65 -11.99
C GLN A 77 13.25 -9.97 -11.39
N VAL A 78 12.07 -9.97 -10.77
CA VAL A 78 11.52 -11.14 -10.07
C VAL A 78 10.40 -11.85 -10.84
N GLU A 79 9.69 -11.12 -11.70
CA GLU A 79 8.50 -11.62 -12.40
C GLU A 79 8.71 -11.69 -13.91
N LYS A 80 7.96 -12.58 -14.54
CA LYS A 80 8.00 -12.78 -15.99
C LYS A 80 6.95 -11.94 -16.69
N ASN A 81 7.29 -11.44 -17.87
CA ASN A 81 6.35 -10.79 -18.79
C ASN A 81 5.68 -9.51 -18.24
N ILE A 82 6.47 -8.69 -17.52
CA ILE A 82 6.10 -7.32 -17.16
C ILE A 82 6.38 -6.41 -18.37
N LYS A 83 5.33 -5.72 -18.86
CA LYS A 83 5.44 -4.83 -20.04
C LYS A 83 5.14 -3.37 -19.76
N VAL A 84 4.43 -3.05 -18.67
CA VAL A 84 3.92 -1.69 -18.40
C VAL A 84 4.35 -1.20 -17.01
N LEU A 85 4.22 -2.04 -15.98
CA LEU A 85 4.50 -1.66 -14.58
C LEU A 85 5.97 -1.80 -14.17
N ASN A 86 6.91 -1.55 -15.08
CA ASN A 86 8.35 -1.71 -14.80
C ASN A 86 8.86 -0.66 -13.80
N GLY A 87 9.94 -0.98 -13.09
CA GLY A 87 10.64 -0.08 -12.15
C GLY A 87 9.99 0.03 -10.76
N MET A 88 8.82 -0.58 -10.57
CA MET A 88 8.13 -0.67 -9.27
C MET A 88 8.80 -1.72 -8.37
N PRO A 89 8.86 -1.54 -7.03
CA PRO A 89 9.32 -2.57 -6.12
C PRO A 89 8.48 -3.85 -6.22
N ALA A 90 9.12 -5.01 -6.16
CA ALA A 90 8.47 -6.32 -6.28
C ALA A 90 7.27 -6.51 -5.33
N SER A 91 7.39 -6.02 -4.09
CA SER A 91 6.36 -6.10 -3.06
C SER A 91 5.04 -5.40 -3.44
N GLN A 92 5.08 -4.44 -4.37
CA GLN A 92 3.93 -3.64 -4.76
C GLN A 92 3.07 -4.30 -5.85
N LEU A 93 3.57 -5.34 -6.53
CA LEU A 93 2.84 -5.94 -7.64
C LEU A 93 1.49 -6.52 -7.21
N ILE A 94 1.45 -7.33 -6.15
CA ILE A 94 0.22 -7.99 -5.69
C ILE A 94 -0.82 -6.97 -5.19
N PRO A 95 -0.47 -5.95 -4.38
CA PRO A 95 -1.38 -4.85 -4.04
C PRO A 95 -2.00 -4.17 -5.27
N VAL A 96 -1.20 -3.87 -6.30
CA VAL A 96 -1.68 -3.24 -7.54
C VAL A 96 -2.64 -4.16 -8.30
N MET A 97 -2.33 -5.45 -8.40
CA MET A 97 -3.24 -6.42 -9.04
C MET A 97 -4.56 -6.57 -8.29
N ASN A 98 -4.52 -6.57 -6.95
CA ASN A 98 -5.73 -6.56 -6.12
C ASN A 98 -6.56 -5.29 -6.33
N TYR A 99 -5.89 -4.14 -6.45
CA TYR A 99 -6.55 -2.87 -6.75
C TYR A 99 -7.26 -2.89 -8.10
N PHE A 100 -6.64 -3.45 -9.16
CA PHE A 100 -7.30 -3.59 -10.46
C PHE A 100 -8.52 -4.52 -10.39
N ALA A 101 -8.39 -5.67 -9.71
CA ALA A 101 -9.49 -6.59 -9.52
C ALA A 101 -10.67 -5.94 -8.79
N ALA A 102 -10.38 -5.20 -7.71
CA ALA A 102 -11.38 -4.48 -6.93
C ALA A 102 -12.06 -3.36 -7.75
N SER A 103 -11.27 -2.56 -8.47
CA SER A 103 -11.77 -1.42 -9.25
C SER A 103 -12.74 -1.85 -10.35
N MET A 104 -12.46 -2.96 -11.03
CA MET A 104 -13.31 -3.48 -12.11
C MET A 104 -14.40 -4.45 -11.62
N GLY A 105 -14.43 -4.79 -10.32
CA GLY A 105 -15.34 -5.82 -9.79
C GLY A 105 -15.11 -7.22 -10.37
N ARG A 106 -13.89 -7.51 -10.85
CA ARG A 106 -13.53 -8.81 -11.45
C ARG A 106 -12.57 -9.59 -10.55
N ARG A 107 -12.39 -10.87 -10.85
CA ARG A 107 -11.44 -11.76 -10.16
C ARG A 107 -10.20 -11.97 -11.02
N CYS A 108 -9.11 -12.44 -10.40
CA CYS A 108 -7.81 -12.57 -11.06
C CYS A 108 -7.85 -13.44 -12.33
N ASN A 109 -8.68 -14.49 -12.34
CA ASN A 109 -8.88 -15.38 -13.48
C ASN A 109 -9.59 -14.70 -14.68
N PHE A 110 -10.07 -13.47 -14.53
CA PHE A 110 -10.60 -12.69 -15.64
C PHE A 110 -9.50 -12.31 -16.64
N CYS A 111 -8.32 -11.90 -16.16
CA CYS A 111 -7.19 -11.55 -17.03
C CYS A 111 -6.10 -12.63 -17.03
N HIS A 112 -5.88 -13.31 -15.90
CA HIS A 112 -4.84 -14.33 -15.78
C HIS A 112 -5.37 -15.73 -16.07
N VAL A 113 -4.46 -16.60 -16.52
CA VAL A 113 -4.77 -18.00 -16.79
C VAL A 113 -4.76 -18.77 -15.49
N ASN A 114 -5.84 -19.51 -15.23
CA ASN A 114 -5.91 -20.49 -14.17
C ASN A 114 -6.47 -21.79 -14.77
N LYS A 115 -5.67 -22.86 -14.74
CA LYS A 115 -6.09 -24.20 -15.15
C LYS A 115 -6.16 -25.08 -13.91
N ASN A 116 -7.38 -25.31 -13.42
CA ASN A 116 -7.65 -26.21 -12.28
C ASN A 116 -6.81 -25.90 -11.02
N GLY A 117 -6.66 -24.62 -10.69
CA GLY A 117 -5.87 -24.15 -9.54
C GLY A 117 -4.41 -23.81 -9.87
N GLN A 118 -3.94 -24.18 -11.07
CA GLN A 118 -2.60 -23.82 -11.53
C GLN A 118 -2.63 -22.47 -12.24
N TRP A 119 -1.98 -21.47 -11.62
CA TRP A 119 -1.91 -20.12 -12.15
C TRP A 119 -0.73 -19.95 -13.09
N ASP A 120 -0.99 -19.37 -14.25
CA ASP A 120 0.04 -18.82 -15.14
C ASP A 120 -0.22 -17.33 -15.30
N TYR A 121 0.37 -16.55 -14.39
CA TYR A 121 0.23 -15.10 -14.38
C TYR A 121 0.93 -14.43 -15.57
N ALA A 122 1.98 -15.06 -16.11
CA ALA A 122 2.80 -14.54 -17.19
C ALA A 122 2.16 -14.75 -18.57
N ALA A 123 1.31 -15.76 -18.75
CA ALA A 123 0.61 -16.03 -20.01
C ALA A 123 -0.21 -14.84 -20.54
N ASP A 124 -0.16 -14.65 -21.86
CA ASP A 124 -0.92 -13.63 -22.61
C ASP A 124 -2.03 -14.26 -23.46
N THR A 125 -2.46 -15.47 -23.14
CA THR A 125 -3.47 -16.21 -23.93
C THR A 125 -4.87 -15.60 -23.83
N LYS A 126 -5.10 -14.76 -22.83
CA LYS A 126 -6.38 -14.08 -22.59
C LYS A 126 -6.32 -12.65 -23.14
N PRO A 127 -7.19 -12.27 -24.09
CA PRO A 127 -7.16 -10.93 -24.68
C PRO A 127 -7.36 -9.82 -23.64
N GLU A 128 -8.11 -10.09 -22.57
CA GLU A 128 -8.38 -9.13 -21.49
C GLU A 128 -7.10 -8.61 -20.83
N LYS A 129 -6.03 -9.42 -20.78
CA LYS A 129 -4.75 -8.98 -20.23
C LYS A 129 -4.06 -7.94 -21.12
N ASN A 130 -4.19 -8.05 -22.44
CA ASN A 130 -3.65 -7.05 -23.36
C ASN A 130 -4.45 -5.75 -23.30
N THR A 131 -5.79 -5.84 -23.26
CA THR A 131 -6.64 -4.67 -23.04
C THR A 131 -6.31 -4.00 -21.70
N ALA A 132 -6.11 -4.77 -20.62
CA ALA A 132 -5.72 -4.20 -19.33
C ALA A 132 -4.40 -3.41 -19.42
N ARG A 133 -3.41 -3.87 -20.20
CA ARG A 133 -2.15 -3.14 -20.43
C ARG A 133 -2.38 -1.82 -21.16
N GLU A 134 -3.27 -1.79 -22.14
CA GLU A 134 -3.65 -0.58 -22.86
C GLU A 134 -4.35 0.41 -21.92
N MET A 135 -5.26 -0.07 -21.07
CA MET A 135 -5.94 0.75 -20.06
C MET A 135 -4.96 1.33 -19.03
N ILE A 136 -3.99 0.54 -18.56
CA ILE A 136 -2.96 1.04 -17.64
C ILE A 136 -2.18 2.17 -18.30
N LYS A 137 -1.73 2.00 -19.55
CA LYS A 137 -1.02 3.06 -20.29
C LYS A 137 -1.89 4.31 -20.43
N MET A 138 -3.15 4.15 -20.84
CA MET A 138 -4.10 5.25 -20.98
C MET A 138 -4.23 6.06 -19.69
N VAL A 139 -4.43 5.40 -18.54
CA VAL A 139 -4.60 6.09 -17.25
C VAL A 139 -3.31 6.81 -16.86
N LEU A 140 -2.15 6.16 -17.00
CA LEU A 140 -0.85 6.79 -16.72
C LEU A 140 -0.59 8.01 -17.61
N ASP A 141 -0.95 7.92 -18.89
CA ASP A 141 -0.84 9.01 -19.85
C ASP A 141 -1.80 10.14 -19.52
N LEU A 142 -3.06 9.84 -19.15
CA LEU A 142 -4.04 10.85 -18.74
C LEU A 142 -3.59 11.60 -17.47
N HIS A 143 -3.08 10.89 -16.46
CA HIS A 143 -2.51 11.51 -15.27
C HIS A 143 -1.42 12.52 -15.66
N LYS A 144 -0.50 12.12 -16.54
CA LYS A 144 0.62 12.97 -16.96
C LYS A 144 0.19 14.15 -17.85
N LEU A 145 -0.61 13.87 -18.87
CA LEU A 145 -0.91 14.80 -19.97
C LEU A 145 -2.09 15.71 -19.67
N THR A 146 -3.07 15.23 -18.92
CA THR A 146 -4.34 15.93 -18.69
C THR A 146 -4.43 16.48 -17.27
N PHE A 147 -4.02 15.69 -16.28
CA PHE A 147 -4.19 16.03 -14.86
C PHE A 147 -2.92 16.58 -14.20
N ASN A 148 -1.92 17.01 -14.98
CA ASN A 148 -0.67 17.59 -14.49
C ASN A 148 0.09 16.70 -13.46
N GLY A 149 -0.03 15.38 -13.60
CA GLY A 149 0.55 14.38 -12.69
C GLY A 149 -0.36 14.00 -11.52
N SER A 150 -1.53 14.64 -11.37
CA SER A 150 -2.52 14.27 -10.36
C SER A 150 -3.24 12.97 -10.73
N THR A 151 -3.54 12.17 -9.71
CA THR A 151 -4.24 10.88 -9.85
C THR A 151 -5.76 11.06 -9.76
N ASP A 152 -6.32 11.95 -10.58
CA ASP A 152 -7.73 12.36 -10.46
C ASP A 152 -8.72 11.33 -10.99
N ILE A 153 -8.28 10.51 -11.95
CA ILE A 153 -9.05 9.38 -12.48
C ILE A 153 -8.40 8.06 -12.10
N SER A 154 -9.16 6.97 -12.18
CA SER A 154 -8.61 5.65 -11.93
C SER A 154 -9.39 4.55 -12.64
N CYS A 155 -8.97 3.30 -12.45
CA CYS A 155 -9.67 2.13 -13.00
C CYS A 155 -11.11 1.98 -12.47
N TYR A 156 -11.48 2.68 -11.38
CA TYR A 156 -12.83 2.68 -10.83
C TYR A 156 -13.75 3.73 -11.47
N THR A 157 -13.18 4.71 -12.17
CA THR A 157 -13.95 5.85 -12.69
C THR A 157 -14.91 5.46 -13.82
N CYS A 158 -14.62 4.38 -14.55
CA CYS A 158 -15.37 3.90 -15.71
C CYS A 158 -15.75 2.44 -15.52
#